data_AF-A0A6J6KDU2-F1
#
_entry.id   AF-A0A6J6KDU2-F1
#
_cell.length_a   1.000
_cell.length_b   1.000
_cell.length_c   1.000
_cell.angle_alpha   90.00
_cell.angle_beta   90.00
_cell.angle_gamma   90.00
#
_symmetry.space_group_name_H-M   'P 1'
#
loop_
_entity.id
_entity.type
_entity.pdbx_description
1 polymer ?
#
loop_
_entity_poly.entity_id
_entity_poly.type
_entity_poly.pdbx_seq_one_letter_code
_entity_poly.pdbx_strand_id
1 'polypeptide(L)' 'MLAKSLGSANAINVARATIEGLRQLQRPDEVAKRRGIPAESFVPKGMLKAYTDRKNAIAAGEAH' A
#
# COMPACT_ATOMS: atom_id res chain seq x y z
N MET A 1 8.80 6.76 3.82
CA MET A 1 7.66 6.61 4.74
C MET A 1 7.73 7.74 5.75
N LEU A 2 6.68 8.55 5.87
CA LEU A 2 6.57 9.52 6.97
C LEU A 2 5.63 8.91 8.00
N ALA A 3 6.11 8.71 9.24
CA ALA A 3 5.32 8.14 10.32
C ALA A 3 5.60 8.92 11.61
N LYS A 4 4.55 9.12 12.43
CA LYS A 4 4.64 9.73 13.75
C LYS A 4 3.88 8.86 14.74
N SER A 5 4.54 8.42 15.82
CA SER A 5 3.86 7.75 16.93
C SER A 5 3.04 8.77 17.71
N LEU A 6 1.74 8.52 17.85
CA LEU A 6 0.78 9.36 18.60
C LEU A 6 0.39 8.77 19.96
N GLY A 7 0.95 7.60 20.30
CA GLY A 7 0.61 6.83 21.52
C GLY A 7 1.82 6.51 22.36
N SER A 8 1.88 5.27 22.86
CA SER A 8 2.99 4.77 23.69
C SER A 8 4.37 5.02 23.05
N ALA A 9 5.30 5.60 23.81
CA ALA A 9 6.69 5.74 23.43
C ALA A 9 7.52 4.44 23.62
N ASN A 10 6.94 3.41 24.27
CA ASN A 10 7.61 2.12 24.40
C ASN A 10 7.85 1.49 23.01
N ALA A 11 9.12 1.19 22.73
CA ALA A 11 9.57 0.73 21.41
C ALA A 11 8.88 -0.57 20.94
N ILE A 12 8.57 -1.49 21.85
CA ILE A 12 7.90 -2.76 21.50
C ILE A 12 6.48 -2.47 21.00
N ASN A 13 5.76 -1.58 21.67
CA ASN A 13 4.41 -1.20 21.26
C ASN A 13 4.43 -0.45 19.92
N VAL A 14 5.40 0.45 19.72
CA VAL A 14 5.58 1.15 18.43
C VAL A 14 5.85 0.17 17.30
N ALA A 15 6.73 -0.82 17.52
CA ALA A 15 7.04 -1.84 16.52
C ALA A 15 5.80 -2.67 16.16
N ARG A 16 5.03 -3.12 17.16
CA ARG A 16 3.77 -3.86 16.94
C ARG A 16 2.75 -3.03 16.17
N ALA A 17 2.53 -1.78 16.57
CA ALA A 17 1.62 -0.87 15.87
C ALA A 17 2.06 -0.58 14.43
N THR A 18 3.38 -0.47 14.20
CA THR A 18 3.92 -0.31 12.84
C THR A 18 3.63 -1.54 11.98
N ILE A 19 3.89 -2.74 12.51
CA ILE A 19 3.60 -3.99 11.81
C ILE A 19 2.09 -4.10 11.50
N GLU A 20 1.24 -3.78 12.46
CA GLU A 20 -0.21 -3.78 12.27
C GLU A 20 -0.65 -2.78 11.20
N GLY A 21 -0.15 -1.54 11.25
CA GLY A 21 -0.45 -0.52 10.25
C GLY A 21 -0.02 -0.94 8.84
N LEU A 22 1.14 -1.58 8.70
CA LEU A 22 1.58 -2.12 7.41
C LEU A 22 0.67 -3.24 6.91
N ARG A 23 0.18 -4.11 7.79
CA ARG A 23 -0.75 -5.20 7.43
C ARG A 23 -2.12 -4.70 6.98
N GLN A 24 -2.55 -3.54 7.46
CA GLN A 24 -3.85 -2.95 7.11
C GLN A 24 -3.85 -2.29 5.73
N LEU A 25 -2.68 -2.04 5.13
CA LEU A 25 -2.58 -1.48 3.78
C LEU A 25 -3.15 -2.46 2.75
N GLN A 26 -3.92 -1.94 1.80
CA GLN A 26 -4.62 -2.73 0.79
C GLN A 26 -4.19 -2.30 -0.62
N ARG A 27 -4.03 -3.27 -1.51
CA ARG A 27 -3.62 -3.01 -2.89
C ARG A 27 -4.81 -2.51 -3.72
N PRO A 28 -4.60 -1.59 -4.68
CA PRO A 28 -5.65 -1.10 -5.57
C PRO A 28 -6.47 -2.19 -6.26
N ASP A 29 -5.82 -3.24 -6.79
CA ASP A 29 -6.46 -4.34 -7.51
C ASP A 29 -7.30 -5.25 -6.61
N GLU A 30 -6.86 -5.49 -5.38
CA GLU A 30 -7.63 -6.26 -4.39
C GLU A 30 -8.90 -5.51 -3.96
N VAL A 31 -8.79 -4.19 -3.74
CA VAL A 31 -9.94 -3.35 -3.41
C VAL A 31 -10.92 -3.26 -4.57
N ALA A 32 -10.42 -3.10 -5.80
CA ALA A 32 -11.23 -3.07 -7.02
C ALA A 32 -12.02 -4.38 -7.19
N LYS A 33 -11.34 -5.54 -7.04
CA LYS A 33 -11.97 -6.86 -7.10
C LYS A 33 -13.06 -7.03 -6.03
N ARG A 34 -12.78 -6.61 -4.79
CA ARG A 34 -13.74 -6.72 -3.69
C ARG A 34 -14.96 -5.80 -3.89
N ARG A 35 -14.78 -4.62 -4.46
CA ARG A 35 -15.85 -3.64 -4.68
C ARG A 35 -16.59 -3.81 -6.02
N GLY A 36 -16.04 -4.58 -6.95
CA GLY A 36 -16.61 -4.76 -8.29
C GLY A 36 -16.56 -3.49 -9.17
N ILE A 37 -15.67 -2.55 -8.87
CA ILE A 37 -15.49 -1.31 -9.62
C ILE A 37 -14.04 -1.16 -10.09
N PRO A 38 -13.80 -0.50 -11.24
CA PRO A 38 -12.46 -0.27 -11.76
C PRO A 38 -11.61 0.58 -10.79
N ALA A 39 -10.32 0.30 -10.70
CA ALA A 39 -9.40 1.02 -9.80
C ALA A 39 -9.33 2.52 -10.13
N GLU A 40 -9.47 2.84 -11.41
CA GLU A 40 -9.49 4.21 -11.96
C GLU A 40 -10.60 5.07 -11.38
N SER A 41 -11.67 4.46 -10.85
CA SER A 41 -12.81 5.18 -10.27
C SER A 41 -12.56 5.72 -8.86
N PHE A 42 -11.59 5.16 -8.12
CA PHE A 42 -11.35 5.52 -6.72
C PHE A 42 -9.87 5.78 -6.39
N VAL A 43 -8.94 5.44 -7.29
CA VAL A 43 -7.50 5.67 -7.10
C VAL A 43 -7.06 6.88 -7.93
N PRO A 44 -6.28 7.82 -7.35
CA PRO A 44 -5.69 8.92 -8.11
C PRO A 44 -4.84 8.44 -9.28
N LYS A 45 -5.00 9.05 -10.46
CA LYS A 45 -4.36 8.61 -11.72
C LYS A 45 -2.84 8.45 -11.64
N GLY A 46 -2.15 9.40 -10.99
CA GLY A 46 -0.69 9.34 -10.84
C GLY A 46 -0.22 8.16 -9.99
N MET A 47 -0.95 7.85 -8.91
CA MET A 47 -0.67 6.68 -8.06
C MET A 47 -0.91 5.38 -8.84
N LEU A 48 -2.04 5.29 -9.56
CA LEU A 48 -2.38 4.09 -10.32
C LEU A 48 -1.36 3.82 -11.43
N LYS A 49 -0.91 4.86 -12.14
CA LYS A 49 0.17 4.74 -13.12
C LYS A 49 1.45 4.20 -12.50
N ALA A 50 1.93 4.81 -11.41
CA ALA A 50 3.14 4.36 -10.73
C ALA A 50 3.04 2.91 -10.23
N TYR A 51 1.87 2.51 -9.74
CA TYR A 51 1.61 1.14 -9.29
C TYR A 51 1.68 0.13 -10.44
N THR A 52 1.00 0.40 -11.55
CA THR A 52 0.99 -0.47 -12.73
C THR A 52 2.37 -0.56 -13.37
N ASP A 53 3.06 0.57 -13.52
CA ASP A 53 4.41 0.62 -14.09
C ASP A 53 5.37 -0.26 -13.25
N ARG A 54 5.32 -0.15 -11.91
CA ARG A 54 6.14 -1.03 -11.05
C ARG A 54 5.72 -2.49 -11.10
N LYS A 55 4.41 -2.79 -11.13
CA LYS A 55 3.92 -4.18 -11.26
C LYS A 55 4.43 -4.83 -12.55
N ASN A 56 4.45 -4.08 -13.65
CA ASN A 56 4.96 -4.53 -14.93
C ASN A 56 6.49 -4.74 -14.89
N ALA A 57 7.25 -3.82 -14.29
CA ALA A 57 8.71 -3.97 -14.13
C ALA A 57 9.08 -5.21 -13.29
N ILE A 58 8.31 -5.51 -12.24
CA ILE A 58 8.51 -6.74 -11.44
C ILE A 58 8.18 -7.97 -12.29
N ALA A 59 7.09 -7.95 -13.05
CA ALA A 59 6.72 -9.06 -13.93
C ALA A 59 7.74 -9.31 -15.06
N ALA A 60 8.42 -8.25 -15.52
CA ALA A 60 9.49 -8.31 -16.51
C ALA A 60 10.85 -8.74 -15.93
N GLY A 61 10.98 -8.87 -14.61
CA GLY A 61 12.24 -9.21 -13.94
C GLY A 61 13.24 -8.05 -13.84
N GLU A 62 12.80 -6.83 -14.13
CA GLU A 62 13.63 -5.61 -14.16
C GLU A 62 13.71 -4.92 -12.79
N ALA A 63 12.90 -5.36 -11.83
CA ALA A 63 12.80 -4.81 -10.49
C ALA A 63 13.07 -5.89 -9.43
N HIS A 64 14.05 -5.62 -8.56
CA HIS A 64 14.31 -6.35 -7.33
C HIS A 64 13.29 -6.01 -6.22
#